data_AF-C7NFQ7-F1
#
_entry.id   AF-C7NFQ7-F1
#
_cell.length_a   1.000
_cell.length_b   1.000
_cell.length_c   1.000
_cell.angle_alpha   90.00
_cell.angle_beta   90.00
_cell.angle_gamma   90.00
#
_symmetry.space_group_name_H-M   'P 1'
#
loop_
_entity.id
_entity.type
_entity.pdbx_description
1 polymer ?
#
loop_
_entity_poly.entity_id
_entity_poly.type
_entity_poly.pdbx_seq_one_letter_code
_entity_poly.pdbx_strand_id
1 'polypeptide(L)'
;MALLAAVKAAPDAPYSDLAAAAVRKIVDVLDPHTREQVSELAQRVWVDSPPSTSRSVRSTCEQAMTDQRVLRIHFVSAAGEHTRRDVEPILFAGTRGSWYLIGWCRLRGAVRWFSLDRIRKATLTRYPCSGHTVDEIGTPPDTAASVTLD
;
A
#
# COMPACT_ATOMS: atom_id res chain seq x y z
N MET A 1 -11.33 -7.97 17.99
CA MET A 1 -12.34 -7.80 16.93
C MET A 1 -12.07 -6.65 15.97
N ALA A 2 -12.00 -5.39 16.44
CA ALA A 2 -11.83 -4.23 15.56
C ALA A 2 -10.62 -4.34 14.60
N LEU A 3 -9.48 -4.83 15.10
CA LEU A 3 -8.28 -5.02 14.28
C LEU A 3 -8.47 -6.03 13.14
N LEU A 4 -9.17 -7.15 13.37
CA LEU A 4 -9.46 -8.16 12.35
C LEU A 4 -10.35 -7.56 11.24
N ALA A 5 -11.38 -6.81 11.63
CA ALA A 5 -12.25 -6.12 10.69
C ALA A 5 -11.50 -5.06 9.88
N ALA A 6 -10.62 -4.28 10.53
CA ALA A 6 -9.80 -3.27 9.86
C ALA A 6 -8.86 -3.88 8.81
N VAL A 7 -8.16 -4.97 9.15
CA VAL A 7 -7.30 -5.68 8.19
C VAL A 7 -8.11 -6.25 7.03
N LYS A 8 -9.31 -6.77 7.29
CA LYS A 8 -10.20 -7.28 6.25
C LYS A 8 -10.71 -6.16 5.34
N ALA A 9 -10.92 -4.96 5.86
CA ALA A 9 -11.41 -3.78 5.15
C ALA A 9 -10.38 -3.03 4.33
N ALA A 10 -9.10 -3.32 4.50
CA ALA A 10 -8.01 -2.71 3.75
C ALA A 10 -7.08 -3.75 3.10
N PRO A 11 -7.60 -4.68 2.28
CA PRO A 11 -6.81 -5.77 1.71
C PRO A 11 -5.74 -5.30 0.71
N ASP A 12 -5.93 -4.10 0.17
CA ASP A 12 -5.09 -3.43 -0.82
C ASP A 12 -4.18 -2.35 -0.22
N ALA A 13 -4.25 -2.13 1.10
CA ALA A 13 -3.31 -1.24 1.76
C ALA A 13 -1.88 -1.78 1.61
N PRO A 14 -0.89 -0.89 1.41
CA PRO A 14 0.52 -1.25 1.55
C PRO A 14 0.75 -1.96 2.87
N TYR A 15 1.51 -3.05 2.83
CA TYR A 15 1.85 -3.88 3.98
C TYR A 15 0.67 -4.63 4.63
N SER A 16 -0.48 -4.73 3.93
CA SER A 16 -1.65 -5.49 4.43
C SER A 16 -1.34 -6.95 4.76
N ASP A 17 -0.38 -7.57 4.06
CA ASP A 17 0.07 -8.93 4.33
C ASP A 17 0.75 -9.06 5.70
N LEU A 18 1.54 -8.05 6.11
CA LEU A 18 2.17 -7.98 7.43
C LEU A 18 1.11 -7.80 8.52
N ALA A 19 0.13 -6.93 8.28
CA ALA A 19 -0.99 -6.73 9.21
C ALA A 19 -1.81 -8.02 9.39
N ALA A 20 -2.13 -8.73 8.30
CA ALA A 20 -2.82 -10.01 8.35
C ALA A 20 -2.03 -11.09 9.09
N ALA A 21 -0.71 -11.13 8.93
CA ALA A 21 0.16 -12.03 9.68
C ALA A 21 0.19 -11.68 11.18
N ALA A 22 0.27 -10.39 11.53
CA ALA A 22 0.26 -9.93 12.92
C ALA A 22 -1.07 -10.27 13.63
N VAL A 23 -2.22 -10.03 12.97
CA VAL A 23 -3.53 -10.38 13.50
C VAL A 23 -3.65 -11.88 13.77
N ARG A 24 -3.14 -12.71 12.85
CA ARG A 24 -3.15 -14.16 13.01
C ARG A 24 -2.35 -14.59 14.25
N LYS A 25 -1.14 -14.05 14.43
CA LYS A 25 -0.32 -14.32 15.62
C LYS A 25 -1.04 -13.95 16.93
N ILE A 26 -1.76 -12.83 16.95
CA ILE A 26 -2.54 -12.42 18.12
C ILE A 26 -3.66 -13.42 18.40
N VAL A 27 -4.39 -13.86 17.37
CA VAL A 27 -5.46 -14.87 17.53
C VAL A 27 -4.90 -16.23 17.97
N ASP A 28 -3.70 -16.58 17.50
CA ASP A 28 -3.03 -17.85 17.80
C ASP A 28 -2.61 -17.98 19.28
N VAL A 29 -2.41 -16.85 19.99
CA VAL A 29 -2.05 -16.85 21.43
C VAL A 29 -3.25 -16.77 22.37
N LEU A 30 -4.47 -16.57 21.86
CA LEU A 30 -5.68 -16.55 22.67
C LEU A 30 -6.01 -17.94 23.22
N ASP A 31 -6.57 -17.99 24.43
CA ASP A 31 -7.15 -19.21 24.97
C ASP A 31 -8.35 -19.68 24.12
N PRO A 32 -8.73 -20.98 24.20
CA PRO A 32 -9.78 -21.55 23.35
C PRO A 32 -11.12 -20.82 23.44
N HIS A 33 -11.53 -20.40 24.64
CA HIS A 33 -12.82 -19.75 24.86
C HIS A 33 -12.84 -18.36 24.21
N THR A 34 -11.80 -17.56 24.42
CA THR A 34 -11.70 -16.24 23.77
C THR A 34 -11.63 -16.35 22.25
N ARG A 35 -10.94 -17.38 21.71
CA ARG A 35 -10.88 -17.62 20.26
C ARG A 35 -12.25 -17.95 19.67
N GLU A 36 -13.05 -18.77 20.35
CA GLU A 36 -14.41 -19.11 19.93
C GLU A 36 -15.30 -17.87 19.90
N GLN A 37 -15.28 -17.06 20.96
CA GLN A 37 -16.00 -15.78 21.02
C GLN A 37 -15.60 -14.83 19.88
N VAL A 38 -14.29 -14.72 19.58
CA VAL A 38 -13.79 -13.91 18.45
C VAL A 38 -14.34 -14.43 17.12
N SER A 39 -14.42 -15.74 16.93
CA SER A 39 -14.97 -16.36 15.73
C SER A 39 -16.46 -16.05 15.55
N GLU A 40 -17.25 -16.21 16.61
CA GLU A 40 -18.68 -15.90 16.59
C GLU A 40 -18.95 -14.42 16.27
N LEU A 41 -18.16 -13.52 16.89
CA LEU A 41 -18.28 -12.09 16.62
C LEU A 41 -17.83 -11.73 15.21
N ALA A 42 -16.82 -12.40 14.65
CA ALA A 42 -16.34 -12.15 13.29
C ALA A 42 -17.42 -12.45 12.24
N GLN A 43 -18.21 -13.50 12.44
CA GLN A 43 -19.30 -13.87 11.54
C GLN A 43 -20.42 -12.82 11.48
N ARG A 44 -20.50 -11.91 12.47
CA ARG A 44 -21.48 -10.82 12.54
C ARG A 44 -21.00 -9.54 11.85
N VAL A 45 -19.83 -9.54 11.21
CA VAL A 45 -19.26 -8.38 10.52
C VAL A 45 -19.01 -8.73 9.07
N TRP A 46 -19.67 -8.01 8.15
CA TRP A 46 -19.38 -8.08 6.73
C TRP A 46 -18.57 -6.87 6.29
N VAL A 47 -17.65 -7.12 5.38
CA VAL A 47 -16.78 -6.11 4.78
C VAL A 47 -16.88 -6.29 3.28
N ASP A 48 -17.39 -5.27 2.61
CA ASP A 48 -17.31 -5.19 1.16
C ASP A 48 -15.88 -4.79 0.76
N SER A 49 -15.30 -5.52 -0.18
CA SER A 49 -13.92 -5.35 -0.61
C SER A 49 -13.81 -5.70 -2.09
N PRO A 50 -13.84 -4.69 -2.98
CA PRO A 50 -13.77 -4.92 -4.41
C PRO A 50 -12.41 -5.53 -4.81
N PRO A 51 -12.31 -6.08 -6.03
CA PRO A 51 -11.06 -6.61 -6.56
C PRO A 51 -9.94 -5.58 -6.44
N SER A 52 -8.86 -5.96 -5.77
CA SER A 52 -7.76 -5.08 -5.44
C SER A 52 -6.63 -5.12 -6.46
N THR A 53 -5.75 -4.11 -6.40
CA THR A 53 -4.43 -4.13 -7.06
C THR A 53 -3.77 -5.50 -6.88
N SER A 54 -3.17 -6.01 -7.96
CA SER A 54 -2.42 -7.27 -7.94
C SER A 54 -1.44 -7.32 -6.76
N ARG A 55 -1.54 -8.37 -5.94
CA ARG A 55 -0.62 -8.62 -4.81
C ARG A 55 0.85 -8.53 -5.23
N SER A 56 1.20 -9.01 -6.43
CA SER A 56 2.57 -8.94 -6.96
C SER A 56 3.03 -7.51 -7.26
N VAL A 57 2.12 -6.64 -7.71
CA VAL A 57 2.42 -5.21 -7.92
C VAL A 57 2.67 -4.54 -6.58
N ARG A 58 1.76 -4.75 -5.62
CA ARG A 58 1.87 -4.21 -4.26
C ARG A 58 3.18 -4.63 -3.60
N SER A 59 3.47 -5.93 -3.55
CA SER A 59 4.68 -6.46 -2.92
C SER A 59 5.96 -5.91 -3.57
N THR A 60 5.96 -5.69 -4.89
CA THR A 60 7.12 -5.11 -5.58
C THR A 60 7.28 -3.62 -5.26
N CYS A 61 6.17 -2.87 -5.12
CA CYS A 61 6.22 -1.47 -4.70
C CYS A 61 6.70 -1.35 -3.25
N GLU A 62 6.17 -2.19 -2.35
CA GLU A 62 6.59 -2.29 -0.95
C GLU A 62 8.08 -2.62 -0.85
N GLN A 63 8.57 -3.59 -1.63
CA GLN A 63 9.98 -3.93 -1.68
C GLN A 63 10.83 -2.77 -2.20
N ALA A 64 10.39 -2.07 -3.25
CA ALA A 64 11.11 -0.90 -3.77
C ALA A 64 11.21 0.22 -2.73
N MET A 65 10.14 0.41 -1.92
CA MET A 65 10.12 1.34 -0.80
C MET A 65 11.11 0.94 0.29
N THR A 66 11.10 -0.33 0.71
CA THR A 66 12.01 -0.85 1.75
C THR A 66 13.47 -0.80 1.30
N ASP A 67 13.76 -1.24 0.08
CA ASP A 67 15.12 -1.34 -0.45
C ASP A 67 15.64 0.01 -0.96
N GLN A 68 14.80 1.06 -0.97
CA GLN A 68 15.09 2.37 -1.57
C GLN A 68 15.67 2.24 -2.99
N ARG A 69 15.00 1.44 -3.83
CA ARG A 69 15.41 1.15 -5.21
C ARG A 69 14.37 1.63 -6.21
N VAL A 70 14.87 2.04 -7.38
CA VAL A 70 14.03 2.52 -8.47
C VAL A 70 13.12 1.41 -8.96
N LEU A 71 11.84 1.73 -9.01
CA LEU A 71 10.78 0.86 -9.47
C LEU A 71 10.46 1.14 -10.94
N ARG A 72 10.49 0.12 -11.78
CA ARG A 72 9.97 0.19 -13.15
C ARG A 72 8.51 -0.25 -13.18
N ILE A 73 7.62 0.62 -13.63
CA ILE A 73 6.19 0.35 -13.73
C ILE A 73 5.68 0.43 -15.17
N HIS A 74 4.74 -0.45 -15.50
CA HIS A 74 3.84 -0.29 -16.63
C HIS A 74 2.56 0.36 -16.11
N PHE A 75 2.30 1.59 -16.49
CA PHE A 75 1.25 2.44 -15.93
C PHE A 75 0.26 2.86 -17.00
N VAL A 76 -1.03 2.77 -16.70
CA VAL A 76 -2.10 3.31 -17.53
C VAL A 76 -2.48 4.68 -16.99
N SER A 77 -2.30 5.72 -17.80
CA SER A 77 -2.63 7.09 -17.40
C SER A 77 -4.15 7.28 -17.22
N ALA A 78 -4.56 8.41 -16.66
CA ALA A 78 -5.99 8.75 -16.59
C ALA A 78 -6.65 8.84 -17.97
N ALA A 79 -5.87 9.17 -19.01
CA ALA A 79 -6.32 9.23 -20.39
C ALA A 79 -6.28 7.85 -21.11
N GLY A 80 -5.93 6.77 -20.40
CA GLY A 80 -5.84 5.42 -20.96
C GLY A 80 -4.51 5.10 -21.64
N GLU A 81 -3.55 6.01 -21.65
CA GLU A 81 -2.25 5.78 -22.29
C GLU A 81 -1.39 4.80 -21.51
N HIS A 82 -0.87 3.79 -22.20
CA HIS A 82 0.07 2.83 -21.64
C HIS A 82 1.48 3.39 -21.68
N THR A 83 2.11 3.43 -20.51
CA THR A 83 3.41 4.07 -20.36
C THR A 83 4.34 3.25 -19.50
N ARG A 84 5.65 3.38 -19.75
CA ARG A 84 6.69 2.86 -18.86
C ARG A 84 7.29 4.02 -18.08
N ARG A 85 7.47 3.83 -16.76
CA ARG A 85 8.04 4.84 -15.85
C ARG A 85 9.04 4.18 -14.93
N ASP A 86 10.19 4.83 -14.77
CA ASP A 86 11.13 4.54 -13.69
C ASP A 86 10.85 5.56 -12.59
N VAL A 87 10.47 5.06 -11.41
CA VAL A 87 9.94 5.83 -10.29
C VAL A 87 10.78 5.54 -9.06
N GLU A 88 11.20 6.59 -8.37
CA GLU A 88 11.83 6.47 -7.05
C GLU A 88 10.74 6.60 -6.00
N PRO A 89 10.40 5.52 -5.27
CA PRO A 89 9.29 5.54 -4.35
C PRO A 89 9.64 6.40 -3.12
N ILE A 90 8.74 7.30 -2.73
CA ILE A 90 8.92 8.19 -1.56
C ILE A 90 7.89 7.88 -0.46
N LEU A 91 6.62 7.70 -0.82
CA LEU A 91 5.50 7.61 0.12
C LEU A 91 4.36 6.78 -0.48
N PHE A 92 3.62 6.05 0.36
CA PHE A 92 2.28 5.61 0.02
C PHE A 92 1.22 6.52 0.65
N ALA A 93 0.23 6.92 -0.14
CA ALA A 93 -0.90 7.71 0.35
C ALA A 93 -2.22 6.99 0.07
N GLY A 94 -3.03 6.83 1.12
CA GLY A 94 -4.41 6.39 1.02
C GLY A 94 -5.32 7.61 0.99
N THR A 95 -6.07 7.82 -0.08
CA THR A 95 -7.02 8.95 -0.17
C THR A 95 -8.22 8.57 -1.02
N ARG A 96 -9.41 9.00 -0.58
CA ARG A 96 -10.69 8.75 -1.28
C ARG A 96 -10.92 7.28 -1.66
N GLY A 97 -10.50 6.35 -0.81
CA GLY A 97 -10.67 4.91 -1.03
C GLY A 97 -9.70 4.30 -2.05
N SER A 98 -8.62 5.00 -2.41
CA SER A 98 -7.58 4.47 -3.31
C SER A 98 -6.19 4.68 -2.75
N TRP A 99 -5.29 3.74 -3.06
CA TRP A 99 -3.88 3.83 -2.71
C TRP A 99 -3.04 4.35 -3.87
N TYR A 100 -2.11 5.23 -3.53
CA TYR A 100 -1.17 5.84 -4.45
C TYR A 100 0.26 5.57 -3.99
N LEU A 101 1.11 5.18 -4.93
CA LEU A 101 2.56 5.32 -4.79
C LEU A 101 2.94 6.73 -5.24
N ILE A 102 3.50 7.51 -4.33
CA ILE A 102 4.05 8.82 -4.62
C ILE A 102 5.56 8.65 -4.75
N GLY A 103 6.11 9.17 -5.84
CA GLY A 103 7.52 9.03 -6.12
C GLY A 103 8.04 9.98 -7.16
N TRP A 104 9.37 10.12 -7.20
CA TRP A 104 10.06 10.89 -8.22
C TRP A 104 10.03 10.14 -9.56
N CYS A 105 9.37 10.73 -10.55
CA CYS A 105 9.30 10.16 -11.89
C CYS A 105 10.51 10.62 -12.70
N ARG A 106 11.47 9.72 -12.95
CA ARG A 106 12.72 10.05 -13.67
C ARG A 106 12.48 10.61 -15.06
N LEU A 107 11.44 10.12 -15.75
CA LEU A 107 11.08 10.62 -17.08
C LEU A 107 10.59 12.08 -17.04
N ARG A 108 9.92 12.49 -15.96
CA ARG A 108 9.33 13.82 -15.84
C ARG A 108 10.20 14.78 -15.03
N GLY A 109 11.20 14.28 -14.30
CA GLY A 109 12.01 15.08 -13.39
C GLY A 109 11.15 15.78 -12.33
N ALA A 110 10.15 15.07 -11.77
CA ALA A 110 9.22 15.63 -10.80
C ALA A 110 8.54 14.53 -9.96
N VAL A 111 8.11 14.90 -8.75
CA VAL A 111 7.21 14.07 -7.93
C VAL A 111 5.87 13.86 -8.64
N ARG A 112 5.38 12.61 -8.66
CA ARG A 112 4.10 12.23 -9.26
C ARG A 112 3.40 11.17 -8.41
N TRP A 113 2.08 11.17 -8.53
CA TRP A 113 1.17 10.24 -7.85
C TRP A 113 0.75 9.14 -8.82
N PHE A 114 1.00 7.89 -8.47
CA PHE A 114 0.67 6.72 -9.26
C PHE A 114 -0.36 5.88 -8.50
N SER A 115 -1.61 5.88 -8.95
CA SER A 115 -2.63 4.98 -8.41
C SER A 115 -2.18 3.53 -8.60
N LEU A 116 -2.19 2.75 -7.52
CA LEU A 116 -1.76 1.36 -7.53
C LEU A 116 -2.61 0.51 -8.48
N ASP A 117 -3.92 0.80 -8.58
CA ASP A 117 -4.86 0.08 -9.45
C ASP A 117 -4.56 0.27 -10.95
N ARG A 118 -3.83 1.34 -11.28
CA ARG A 118 -3.42 1.67 -12.65
C ARG A 118 -2.03 1.13 -13.00
N ILE A 119 -1.32 0.51 -12.06
CA ILE A 119 -0.06 -0.17 -12.30
C ILE A 119 -0.36 -1.61 -12.76
N ARG A 120 -0.05 -1.91 -14.02
CA ARG A 120 -0.30 -3.23 -14.63
C ARG A 120 0.84 -4.22 -14.38
N LYS A 121 2.06 -3.70 -14.20
CA LYS A 121 3.24 -4.47 -13.86
C LYS A 121 4.22 -3.58 -13.11
N ALA A 122 4.86 -4.15 -12.11
CA ALA A 122 5.93 -3.52 -11.36
C ALA A 122 7.16 -4.44 -11.39
N THR A 123 8.35 -3.88 -11.44
CA THR A 123 9.60 -4.64 -11.40
C THR A 123 10.67 -3.80 -10.71
N LEU A 124 11.33 -4.39 -9.71
CA LEU A 124 12.44 -3.77 -9.03
C LEU A 124 13.64 -3.68 -9.96
N THR A 125 14.23 -2.49 -10.11
CA THR A 125 15.46 -2.31 -10.90
C THR A 125 16.68 -2.35 -9.98
N ARG A 126 17.89 -2.49 -10.54
CA ARG A 126 19.15 -2.44 -9.76
C ARG A 126 19.57 -1.04 -9.31
N TYR A 127 18.90 0.00 -9.79
CA TYR A 127 19.33 1.37 -9.55
C TYR A 127 18.85 1.84 -8.18
N PRO A 128 19.73 2.45 -7.36
CA PRO A 128 19.30 3.08 -6.11
C PRO A 128 18.49 4.34 -6.40
N CYS A 129 17.68 4.74 -5.43
CA CYS A 129 17.08 6.08 -5.41
C CYS A 129 18.16 7.14 -5.11
N SER A 130 17.96 8.35 -5.60
CA SER A 130 18.83 9.51 -5.36
C SER A 130 18.52 10.28 -4.08
N GLY A 131 17.60 9.77 -3.24
CA GLY A 131 17.31 10.35 -1.91
C GLY A 131 16.20 11.39 -1.89
N HIS A 132 15.21 11.29 -2.79
CA HIS A 132 14.04 12.17 -2.74
C HIS A 132 13.21 11.93 -1.47
N THR A 133 12.76 13.01 -0.84
CA THR A 133 12.12 12.96 0.49
C THR A 133 10.67 13.42 0.47
N VAL A 134 9.95 13.17 1.58
CA VAL A 134 8.54 13.55 1.74
C VAL A 134 8.34 15.07 1.64
N ASP A 135 9.35 15.86 2.01
CA ASP A 135 9.29 17.33 1.95
C ASP A 135 9.08 17.86 0.51
N GLU A 136 9.48 17.08 -0.50
CA GLU A 136 9.30 17.41 -1.93
C GLU A 136 7.87 17.18 -2.43
N ILE A 137 7.04 16.47 -1.67
CA ILE A 137 5.65 16.17 -2.03
C ILE A 137 4.74 17.38 -1.75
N GLY A 138 5.15 18.23 -0.79
CA GLY A 138 4.37 19.35 -0.27
C GLY A 138 3.58 18.99 0.99
N THR A 139 2.77 19.93 1.46
CA THR A 139 1.99 19.77 2.70
C THR A 139 0.83 18.80 2.48
N PRO A 140 0.68 17.75 3.31
CA PRO A 140 -0.50 16.89 3.28
C PRO A 140 -1.76 17.70 3.65
N PRO A 141 -2.96 17.30 3.19
CA PRO A 141 -4.20 17.96 3.60
C PRO A 141 -4.41 17.82 5.12
N ASP A 142 -5.13 18.76 5.73
CA ASP A 142 -5.36 18.81 7.19
C ASP A 142 -6.00 17.53 7.76
N THR A 143 -6.67 16.74 6.91
CA THR A 143 -7.29 15.46 7.29
C THR A 143 -6.34 14.26 7.18
N ALA A 144 -5.09 14.46 6.76
CA ALA A 144 -4.10 13.40 6.61
C ALA A 144 -3.04 13.49 7.69
N ALA A 145 -2.66 12.34 8.24
CA ALA A 145 -1.60 12.20 9.23
C ALA A 145 -0.67 11.06 8.81
N SER A 146 0.62 11.19 9.12
CA SER A 146 1.59 10.10 8.99
C SER A 146 1.28 9.01 10.02
N VAL A 147 1.50 7.75 9.65
CA VAL A 147 1.41 6.64 10.59
C VAL A 147 2.66 6.62 11.46
N THR A 148 2.50 6.73 12.77
CA THR A 148 3.58 6.66 13.77
C THR A 148 3.38 5.47 14.70
N LEU A 149 4.49 4.94 15.23
CA LEU A 149 4.47 4.03 16.38
C LEU A 149 4.65 4.92 17.61
N ASP A 150 3.59 5.05 18.42
CA ASP A 150 3.66 5.75 19.70
C ASP A 150 4.51 4.99 20.73
#